data_AF-A0A3B9RTI9-F1
#
_entry.id   AF-A0A3B9RTI9-F1
#
_cell.length_a   1.000
_cell.length_b   1.000
_cell.length_c   1.000
_cell.angle_alpha   90.00
_cell.angle_beta   90.00
_cell.angle_gamma   90.00
#
_symmetry.space_group_name_H-M   'P 1'
#
loop_
_entity.id
_entity.type
_entity.pdbx_description
1 polymer ?
#
loop_
_entity_poly.entity_id
_entity_poly.type
_entity_poly.pdbx_seq_one_letter_code
_entity_poly.pdbx_strand_id
1 'polypeptide(L)'
;MFRVNYKPSTSHWIFPPIIFGILGFLLVVMAIQRLLKCRRLGKPFFAFKNYHFFVANWDKVRLIGSLVLMVLYFPSMNLLGFLPASILFVFMFNVLFCGVQQLASIPVAFKTRKFWSNRGFRSLLISLIISVVSSTLIYLVFGKLFKITLP
;
A
#
# COMPACT_ATOMS: atom_id res chain seq x y z
N MET A 1 0.89 29.05 -37.40
CA MET A 1 1.61 28.87 -36.11
C MET A 1 0.56 28.78 -35.00
N PHE A 2 0.15 27.58 -34.59
CA PHE A 2 -0.85 27.41 -33.53
C PHE A 2 -0.26 27.87 -32.20
N ARG A 3 -0.74 29.01 -31.67
CA ARG A 3 -0.35 29.51 -30.34
C ARG A 3 -1.42 29.10 -29.34
N VAL A 4 -1.11 28.10 -28.52
CA VAL A 4 -1.98 27.68 -27.42
C VAL A 4 -1.72 28.61 -26.23
N ASN A 5 -2.74 29.36 -25.80
CA ASN A 5 -2.66 30.20 -24.62
C ASN A 5 -2.71 29.29 -23.38
N TYR A 6 -1.55 29.05 -22.78
CA TYR A 6 -1.40 28.16 -21.64
C TYR A 6 -1.18 28.97 -20.37
N LYS A 7 -2.06 28.80 -19.38
CA LYS A 7 -1.86 29.29 -18.02
C LYS A 7 -1.37 28.15 -17.14
N PRO A 8 -0.17 28.25 -16.52
CA PRO A 8 0.35 27.20 -15.64
C PRO A 8 -0.59 26.83 -14.49
N SER A 9 -1.36 27.79 -13.95
CA SER A 9 -2.34 27.55 -12.88
C SER A 9 -3.52 26.65 -13.29
N THR A 10 -3.85 26.55 -14.59
CA THR A 10 -4.95 25.71 -15.10
C THR A 10 -4.47 24.36 -15.65
N SER A 11 -3.19 24.02 -15.49
CA SER A 11 -2.59 22.79 -16.05
C SER A 11 -3.26 21.50 -15.59
N HIS A 12 -3.75 21.50 -14.35
CA HIS A 12 -4.45 20.37 -13.74
C HIS A 12 -5.81 20.07 -14.40
N TRP A 13 -6.33 20.97 -15.24
CA TRP A 13 -7.52 20.72 -16.05
C TRP A 13 -7.22 20.11 -17.42
N ILE A 14 -5.96 20.19 -17.86
CA ILE A 14 -5.56 19.77 -19.22
C ILE A 14 -4.85 18.42 -19.14
N PHE A 15 -3.91 18.27 -18.22
CA PHE A 15 -3.06 17.08 -18.15
C PHE A 15 -3.83 15.80 -17.78
N PRO A 16 -4.74 15.80 -16.76
CA PRO A 16 -5.48 14.58 -16.42
C PRO A 16 -6.40 14.08 -17.54
N PRO A 17 -7.24 14.91 -18.20
CA PRO A 17 -8.06 14.44 -19.32
C PRO A 17 -7.25 13.88 -20.48
N ILE A 18 -6.09 14.47 -20.80
CA ILE A 18 -5.19 13.95 -21.84
C ILE A 18 -4.69 12.55 -21.48
N ILE A 19 -4.23 12.36 -20.24
CA ILE A 19 -3.78 11.03 -19.76
C ILE A 19 -4.92 10.02 -19.85
N PHE A 20 -6.13 10.38 -19.41
CA PHE A 20 -7.30 9.50 -19.53
C PHE A 20 -7.63 9.16 -20.98
N GLY A 21 -7.47 10.12 -21.90
CA GLY A 21 -7.61 9.90 -23.33
C GLY A 21 -6.60 8.87 -23.87
N ILE A 22 -5.33 9.02 -23.52
CA ILE A 22 -4.26 8.07 -23.90
C ILE A 22 -4.55 6.67 -23.33
N LEU A 23 -4.90 6.60 -22.03
CA LEU A 23 -5.18 5.34 -21.37
C LEU A 23 -6.41 4.64 -21.98
N GLY A 24 -7.46 5.39 -22.27
CA GLY A 24 -8.66 4.90 -22.95
C GLY A 24 -8.34 4.37 -24.35
N PHE A 25 -7.53 5.10 -25.13
CA PHE A 25 -7.08 4.65 -26.45
C PHE A 25 -6.28 3.34 -26.36
N LEU A 26 -5.33 3.25 -25.44
CA LEU A 26 -4.55 2.03 -25.21
C LEU A 26 -5.45 0.84 -24.81
N LEU A 27 -6.43 1.08 -23.95
CA LEU A 27 -7.40 0.06 -23.53
C LEU A 27 -8.22 -0.45 -24.72
N VAL A 28 -8.67 0.46 -25.59
CA VAL A 28 -9.39 0.10 -26.84
C VAL A 28 -8.50 -0.75 -27.76
N VAL A 29 -7.24 -0.35 -27.98
CA VAL A 29 -6.30 -1.12 -28.80
C VAL A 29 -6.10 -2.52 -28.21
N MET A 30 -5.89 -2.63 -26.90
CA MET A 30 -5.75 -3.92 -26.21
C MET A 30 -7.02 -4.78 -26.33
N ALA A 31 -8.20 -4.18 -26.23
CA ALA A 31 -9.48 -4.87 -26.40
C ALA A 31 -9.64 -5.41 -27.83
N ILE A 32 -9.32 -4.60 -28.85
CA ILE A 32 -9.37 -5.01 -30.26
C ILE A 32 -8.40 -6.16 -30.52
N GLN A 33 -7.14 -6.04 -30.06
CA GLN A 33 -6.13 -7.10 -30.22
C GLN A 33 -6.58 -8.40 -29.57
N ARG A 34 -7.14 -8.33 -28.36
CA ARG A 34 -7.68 -9.50 -27.66
C ARG A 34 -8.88 -10.09 -28.40
N LEU A 35 -9.77 -9.27 -28.94
CA LEU A 35 -10.94 -9.73 -29.71
C LEU A 35 -10.53 -10.45 -30.99
N LEU A 36 -9.57 -9.90 -31.74
CA LEU A 36 -9.01 -10.54 -32.93
C LEU A 36 -8.31 -11.86 -32.58
N LYS A 37 -7.52 -11.89 -31.50
CA LYS A 37 -6.84 -13.10 -31.02
C LYS A 37 -7.83 -14.18 -30.59
N CYS A 38 -8.90 -13.81 -29.87
CA CYS A 38 -9.97 -14.71 -29.47
C CYS A 38 -10.73 -15.29 -30.67
N ARG A 39 -11.05 -14.46 -31.68
CA ARG A 39 -11.70 -14.93 -32.91
C ARG A 39 -10.83 -15.91 -33.69
N ARG A 40 -9.52 -15.65 -33.83
CA ARG A 40 -8.58 -16.56 -34.51
C ARG A 40 -8.44 -17.91 -33.80
N LEU A 41 -8.56 -17.94 -32.47
CA LEU A 41 -8.34 -19.13 -31.64
C LEU A 41 -9.65 -19.85 -31.25
N GLY A 42 -10.82 -19.35 -31.65
CA GLY A 42 -12.11 -19.91 -31.25
C GLY A 42 -12.39 -19.86 -29.74
N LYS A 43 -11.70 -18.98 -29.00
CA LYS A 43 -11.83 -18.87 -27.53
C LYS A 43 -12.73 -17.68 -27.16
N PRO A 44 -13.53 -17.78 -26.08
CA PRO A 44 -14.34 -16.65 -25.62
C PRO A 44 -13.46 -15.47 -25.17
N PHE A 45 -13.94 -14.23 -25.37
CA PHE A 45 -13.22 -13.01 -24.98
C PHE A 45 -12.98 -12.95 -23.47
N PHE A 46 -13.99 -13.37 -22.70
CA PHE A 46 -13.91 -13.60 -21.26
C PHE A 46 -14.08 -15.08 -20.96
N ALA A 47 -13.00 -15.73 -20.51
CA ALA A 47 -13.05 -17.11 -20.04
C ALA A 47 -13.34 -17.12 -18.53
N PHE A 48 -14.62 -17.07 -18.16
CA PHE A 48 -15.04 -17.12 -16.75
C PHE A 48 -15.02 -18.55 -16.17
N LYS A 49 -14.93 -19.58 -17.02
CA LYS A 49 -14.82 -20.98 -16.58
C LYS A 49 -13.44 -21.19 -15.94
N ASN A 50 -13.42 -21.57 -14.65
CA ASN A 50 -12.23 -21.71 -13.79
C ASN A 50 -11.47 -20.40 -13.50
N TYR A 51 -12.15 -19.25 -13.55
CA TYR A 51 -11.55 -17.99 -13.13
C TYR A 51 -11.37 -17.96 -11.60
N HIS A 52 -10.12 -17.90 -11.16
CA HIS A 52 -9.77 -17.69 -9.76
C HIS A 52 -9.08 -16.33 -9.65
N PHE A 53 -9.73 -15.37 -8.98
CA PHE A 53 -9.15 -14.04 -8.73
C PHE A 53 -7.93 -14.15 -7.81
N PHE A 54 -7.96 -15.09 -6.86
CA PHE A 54 -6.86 -15.38 -5.94
C PHE A 54 -6.19 -16.71 -6.30
N VAL A 55 -4.87 -16.76 -6.12
CA VAL A 55 -4.07 -17.99 -6.24
C VAL A 55 -4.46 -18.98 -5.13
N ALA A 56 -4.34 -20.28 -5.40
CA ALA A 56 -4.49 -21.31 -4.36
C ALA A 56 -3.52 -21.03 -3.20
N ASN A 57 -4.00 -21.11 -1.96
CA ASN A 57 -3.27 -20.78 -0.72
C ASN A 57 -2.85 -19.29 -0.56
N TRP A 58 -3.69 -18.36 -1.03
CA TRP A 58 -3.46 -16.94 -0.79
C TRP A 58 -3.45 -16.57 0.71
N ASP A 59 -2.65 -15.58 1.06
CA ASP A 59 -2.42 -15.13 2.44
C ASP A 59 -3.57 -14.25 2.96
N LYS A 60 -4.60 -14.91 3.49
CA LYS A 60 -5.82 -14.26 4.00
C LYS A 60 -5.52 -13.29 5.15
N VAL A 61 -4.57 -13.63 6.01
CA VAL A 61 -4.25 -12.86 7.22
C VAL A 61 -3.64 -11.52 6.83
N ARG A 62 -2.68 -11.51 5.90
CA ARG A 62 -2.06 -10.25 5.46
C ARG A 62 -3.03 -9.37 4.68
N LEU A 63 -3.86 -9.95 3.82
CA LEU A 63 -4.81 -9.18 3.02
C LEU A 63 -5.93 -8.59 3.87
N ILE A 64 -6.59 -9.41 4.69
CA ILE A 64 -7.69 -8.92 5.54
C ILE A 64 -7.12 -8.02 6.63
N GLY A 65 -5.98 -8.39 7.23
CA GLY A 65 -5.32 -7.60 8.26
C GLY A 65 -4.89 -6.22 7.76
N SER A 66 -4.36 -6.12 6.54
CA SER A 66 -4.01 -4.81 5.97
C SER A 66 -5.24 -3.93 5.72
N LEU A 67 -6.34 -4.52 5.26
CA LEU A 67 -7.59 -3.80 5.02
C LEU A 67 -8.19 -3.30 6.35
N VAL A 68 -8.21 -4.15 7.38
CA VAL A 68 -8.67 -3.78 8.74
C VAL A 68 -7.79 -2.68 9.34
N LEU A 69 -6.46 -2.82 9.27
CA LEU A 69 -5.52 -1.78 9.75
C LEU A 69 -5.72 -0.46 9.02
N MET A 70 -5.96 -0.48 7.71
CA MET A 70 -6.23 0.74 6.94
C MET A 70 -7.49 1.45 7.43
N VAL A 71 -8.58 0.70 7.67
CA VAL A 71 -9.85 1.28 8.14
C VAL A 71 -9.73 1.80 9.58
N LEU A 72 -9.04 1.05 10.46
CA LEU A 72 -8.87 1.42 11.86
C LEU A 72 -7.92 2.60 12.08
N TYR A 73 -7.03 2.90 11.13
CA TYR A 73 -6.09 4.01 11.24
C TYR A 73 -6.81 5.37 11.34
N PHE A 74 -7.85 5.58 10.52
CA PHE A 74 -8.60 6.84 10.50
C PHE A 74 -9.22 7.22 11.86
N PRO A 75 -10.04 6.37 12.53
CA PRO A 75 -10.56 6.71 13.85
C PRO A 75 -9.45 6.78 14.91
N SER A 76 -8.36 6.02 14.75
CA SER A 76 -7.23 6.07 15.69
C SER A 76 -6.48 7.41 15.64
N MET A 77 -6.37 8.04 14.46
CA MET A 77 -5.77 9.37 14.33
C MET A 77 -6.58 10.40 15.12
N ASN A 78 -7.91 10.36 15.03
CA ASN A 78 -8.76 11.28 15.77
C ASN A 78 -8.65 11.12 17.30
N LEU A 79 -8.32 9.91 17.78
CA LEU A 79 -8.26 9.61 19.21
C LEU A 79 -6.87 9.86 19.81
N LEU A 80 -5.79 9.49 19.11
CA LEU A 80 -4.42 9.57 19.62
C LEU A 80 -3.63 10.77 19.06
N GLY A 81 -4.06 11.34 17.93
CA GLY A 81 -3.28 12.26 17.12
C GLY A 81 -2.37 11.54 16.11
N PHE A 82 -1.95 12.25 15.06
CA PHE A 82 -1.21 11.70 13.92
C PHE A 82 0.03 10.90 14.31
N LEU A 83 0.91 11.45 15.15
CA LEU A 83 2.23 10.87 15.43
C LEU A 83 2.16 9.53 16.19
N PRO A 84 1.50 9.43 17.36
CA PRO A 84 1.36 8.16 18.06
C PRO A 84 0.53 7.14 17.29
N ALA A 85 -0.54 7.56 16.58
CA ALA A 85 -1.31 6.67 15.71
C ALA A 85 -0.45 6.09 14.57
N SER A 86 0.37 6.93 13.91
CA SER A 86 1.26 6.49 12.84
C SER A 86 2.30 5.48 13.33
N ILE A 87 2.95 5.75 14.47
CA ILE A 87 3.95 4.82 15.03
C ILE A 87 3.31 3.46 15.32
N LEU A 88 2.12 3.45 15.93
CA LEU A 88 1.38 2.23 16.25
C LEU A 88 1.02 1.45 14.98
N PHE A 89 0.39 2.12 14.01
CA PHE A 89 -0.12 1.45 12.81
C PHE A 89 1.01 1.00 11.88
N VAL A 90 2.06 1.80 11.69
CA VAL A 90 3.25 1.38 10.92
C VAL A 90 3.93 0.19 11.58
N PHE A 91 4.01 0.17 12.92
CA PHE A 91 4.52 -1.00 13.64
C PHE A 91 3.64 -2.23 13.40
N MET A 92 2.33 -2.12 13.58
CA MET A 92 1.39 -3.24 13.36
C MET A 92 1.44 -3.75 11.91
N PHE A 93 1.54 -2.86 10.92
CA PHE A 93 1.73 -3.24 9.52
C PHE A 93 3.03 -4.01 9.32
N ASN A 94 4.16 -3.50 9.84
CA ASN A 94 5.44 -4.20 9.75
C ASN A 94 5.38 -5.58 10.40
N VAL A 95 4.73 -5.70 11.55
CA VAL A 95 4.50 -6.98 12.25
C VAL A 95 3.64 -7.94 11.44
N LEU A 96 2.55 -7.46 10.84
CA LEU A 96 1.66 -8.26 9.99
C LEU A 96 2.41 -8.88 8.81
N PHE A 97 3.31 -8.12 8.19
CA PHE A 97 4.08 -8.59 7.02
C PHE A 97 5.33 -9.42 7.37
N CYS A 98 6.11 -9.03 8.39
CA CYS A 98 7.29 -9.79 8.82
C CYS A 98 6.96 -11.16 9.41
N GLY A 99 5.76 -11.33 9.94
CA GLY A 99 5.21 -12.65 10.22
C GLY A 99 4.71 -12.75 11.64
N VAL A 100 3.40 -12.88 11.77
CA VAL A 100 2.68 -13.18 13.02
C VAL A 100 3.28 -14.39 13.74
N GLN A 101 3.87 -15.33 12.99
CA GLN A 101 4.56 -16.50 13.53
C GLN A 101 5.84 -16.15 14.32
N GLN A 102 6.52 -15.05 13.97
CA GLN A 102 7.70 -14.58 14.69
C GLN A 102 7.34 -14.04 16.09
N LEU A 103 6.09 -13.61 16.30
CA LEU A 103 5.62 -13.19 17.62
C LEU A 103 5.60 -14.36 18.61
N ALA A 104 5.40 -15.59 18.14
CA ALA A 104 5.47 -16.79 18.99
C ALA A 104 6.88 -17.05 19.55
N SER A 105 7.92 -16.43 18.97
CA SER A 105 9.31 -16.55 19.45
C SER A 105 9.69 -15.52 20.54
N ILE A 106 8.84 -14.52 20.79
CA ILE A 106 9.03 -13.50 21.82
C ILE A 106 9.14 -14.09 23.24
N PRO A 107 8.24 -14.99 23.69
CA PRO A 107 8.28 -15.53 25.05
C PRO A 107 9.58 -16.33 25.29
N VAL A 108 10.07 -17.01 24.24
CA VAL A 108 11.31 -17.80 24.28
C VAL A 108 12.52 -16.87 24.42
N ALA A 109 12.53 -15.74 23.71
CA ALA A 109 13.61 -14.74 23.79
C ALA A 109 13.73 -14.15 25.20
N PHE A 110 12.60 -13.83 25.85
CA PHE A 110 12.58 -13.34 27.23
C PHE A 110 13.04 -14.41 28.23
N LYS A 111 12.63 -15.67 28.03
CA LYS A 111 13.02 -16.80 28.91
C LYS A 111 14.51 -17.12 28.85
N THR A 112 15.14 -17.00 27.68
CA THR A 112 16.56 -17.34 27.49
C THR A 112 17.52 -16.15 27.66
N ARG A 113 17.02 -14.93 27.90
CA ARG A 113 17.79 -13.65 27.98
C ARG A 113 18.73 -13.37 26.81
N LYS A 114 18.68 -14.16 25.72
CA LYS A 114 19.47 -13.98 24.51
C LYS A 114 18.70 -13.15 23.48
N PHE A 115 18.50 -11.87 23.80
CA PHE A 115 17.71 -10.93 23.00
C PHE A 115 18.27 -10.74 21.57
N TRP A 116 19.59 -10.54 21.44
CA TRP A 116 20.22 -10.23 20.14
C TRP A 116 20.44 -11.44 19.24
N SER A 117 20.51 -12.66 19.80
CA SER A 117 20.76 -13.88 19.03
C SER A 117 19.48 -14.46 18.41
N ASN A 118 18.31 -14.11 18.97
CA ASN A 118 17.02 -14.58 18.46
C ASN A 118 16.56 -13.75 17.25
N ARG A 119 16.41 -14.40 16.09
CA ARG A 119 15.98 -13.75 14.83
C ARG A 119 14.65 -13.02 14.96
N GLY A 120 13.69 -13.57 15.71
CA GLY A 120 12.36 -12.96 15.84
C GLY A 120 12.34 -11.70 16.71
N PHE A 121 13.20 -11.63 17.74
CA PHE A 121 13.31 -10.41 18.54
C PHE A 121 14.00 -9.29 17.77
N ARG A 122 15.05 -9.63 17.00
CA ARG A 122 15.75 -8.67 16.15
C ARG A 122 14.82 -8.07 15.08
N SER A 123 13.99 -8.88 14.43
CA SER A 123 13.06 -8.36 13.41
C SER A 123 12.05 -7.39 14.00
N LEU A 124 11.47 -7.71 15.17
CA LEU A 124 10.53 -6.82 15.86
C LEU A 124 11.17 -5.50 16.30
N LEU A 125 12.40 -5.54 16.82
CA LEU A 125 13.12 -4.35 17.23
C LEU A 125 13.40 -3.45 16.01
N ILE A 126 13.81 -4.04 14.88
CA ILE A 126 13.97 -3.32 13.62
C ILE A 126 12.63 -2.71 13.17
N SER A 127 11.52 -3.46 13.23
CA SER A 127 10.19 -2.95 12.89
C SER A 127 9.77 -1.77 13.78
N LEU A 128 10.10 -1.80 15.07
CA LEU A 128 9.84 -0.72 16.02
C LEU A 128 10.68 0.53 15.71
N ILE A 129 11.98 0.36 15.42
CA ILE A 129 12.83 1.48 15.02
C ILE A 129 12.29 2.11 13.74
N ILE A 130 11.95 1.28 12.74
CA ILE A 130 11.41 1.76 11.47
C ILE A 130 10.13 2.54 11.69
N SER A 131 9.20 2.05 12.53
CA SER A 131 7.93 2.76 12.75
C SER A 131 8.12 4.12 13.41
N VAL A 132 9.03 4.22 14.39
CA VAL A 132 9.36 5.49 15.04
C VAL A 132 10.03 6.44 14.06
N VAL A 133 11.08 6.00 13.36
CA VAL A 133 11.86 6.85 12.45
C VAL A 133 11.01 7.33 11.28
N SER A 134 10.29 6.42 10.61
CA SER A 134 9.44 6.77 9.46
C SER A 134 8.33 7.73 9.83
N SER A 135 7.59 7.47 10.91
CA SER A 135 6.49 8.33 11.35
C SER A 135 6.99 9.71 11.78
N THR A 136 8.13 9.77 12.47
CA THR A 136 8.73 11.04 12.89
C THR A 136 9.21 11.85 11.68
N LEU A 137 9.85 11.21 10.69
CA LEU A 137 10.27 11.87 9.46
C LEU A 137 9.07 12.46 8.70
N ILE A 138 8.00 11.69 8.53
CA ILE A 138 6.78 12.17 7.87
C ILE A 138 6.21 13.37 8.64
N TYR A 139 6.10 13.27 9.96
CA TYR A 139 5.64 14.39 10.79
C TYR A 139 6.50 15.65 10.61
N LEU A 140 7.83 15.53 10.59
CA LEU A 140 8.72 16.68 10.38
C LEU A 140 8.57 17.28 8.99
N VAL A 141 8.50 16.44 7.96
CA VAL A 141 8.36 16.89 6.58
C VAL A 141 7.03 17.63 6.39
N PHE A 142 5.91 17.02 6.75
CA PHE A 142 4.61 17.62 6.51
C PHE A 142 4.27 18.73 7.51
N GLY A 143 4.59 18.54 8.79
CA GLY A 143 4.29 19.50 9.85
C GLY A 143 5.22 20.72 9.88
N LYS A 144 6.52 20.53 9.62
CA LYS A 144 7.51 21.63 9.70
C LYS A 144 7.91 22.19 8.34
N LEU A 145 8.21 21.34 7.34
CA LEU A 145 8.64 21.84 6.02
C LEU A 145 7.44 22.37 5.22
N PHE A 146 6.35 21.61 5.17
CA PHE A 146 5.17 21.99 4.39
C PHE A 146 4.11 22.80 5.16
N LYS A 147 4.27 22.94 6.49
CA LYS A 147 3.31 23.63 7.39
C LYS A 147 1.87 23.12 7.25
N ILE A 148 1.71 21.84 6.93
CA ILE A 148 0.40 21.18 6.85
C ILE A 148 0.06 20.67 8.24
N THR A 149 -1.06 21.11 8.80
CA THR A 149 -1.57 20.60 10.07
C THR A 149 -2.10 19.19 9.85
N LEU A 150 -1.39 18.21 10.39
CA LEU A 150 -1.85 16.84 10.50
C LEU A 150 -2.75 16.73 11.74
N PRO A 151 -3.89 16.01 11.66
CA PRO A 151 -4.86 15.88 12.74
C PRO A 151 -4.33 15.11 13.95
#